data_AF-A0A3D2TJ59-F1
#
_entry.id   AF-A0A3D2TJ59-F1
#
_cell.length_a   1.000
_cell.length_b   1.000
_cell.length_c   1.000
_cell.angle_alpha   90.00
_cell.angle_beta   90.00
_cell.angle_gamma   90.00
#
_symmetry.space_group_name_H-M   'P 1'
#
loop_
_entity.id
_entity.type
_entity.pdbx_description
1 polymer ?
#
loop_
_entity_poly.entity_id
_entity_poly.type
_entity_poly.pdbx_seq_one_letter_code
_entity_poly.pdbx_strand_id
1 'polypeptide(L)'
;MIKIRLGLLKAIVLILLGGYAGPLRATPYAVFVVHCEPRNADEESLLQLREMVIKADQHQVKLTIDFTPPWVEMILTDTLFFGWAIAWNEAGHELGAHHHPYWVSKERGTHWDGYTNTPQEDLLDDDAEDYLGDMDDYLALLNQLPGTRTSGTLGLGYAGDELDWPQDLLYSAKGHAYDEIVGQPELVDYDGHEVWQMNHGLFWNAPPSLIEAAYHGAGPDDIFAVVTHVSNYEESAESAQAVEDFFTFLGNEDPSGDSLVTVTQAMRATIPEPATGALLVLACSMLAAMRPRMY
;
A
#
# COMPACT_ATOMS: atom_id res chain seq x y z
N MET A 1 -1.65 44.16 47.03
CA MET A 1 -2.29 43.79 45.74
C MET A 1 -1.21 43.25 44.82
N ILE A 2 -1.26 41.95 44.56
CA ILE A 2 -0.24 41.19 43.83
C ILE A 2 -0.65 41.17 42.36
N LYS A 3 0.10 41.88 41.49
CA LYS A 3 0.00 41.74 40.03
C LYS A 3 1.16 40.84 39.58
N ILE A 4 0.94 39.52 39.62
CA ILE A 4 1.86 38.56 39.02
C ILE A 4 1.22 37.99 37.74
N ARG A 5 1.82 38.40 36.62
CA ARG A 5 2.09 37.64 35.38
C ARG A 5 0.91 36.90 34.71
N LEU A 6 0.19 37.61 33.85
CA LEU A 6 -0.65 37.00 32.79
C LEU A 6 0.13 36.70 31.49
N GLY A 7 1.36 37.19 31.37
CA GLY A 7 2.19 37.01 30.16
C GLY A 7 2.99 35.71 30.09
N LEU A 8 3.25 35.06 31.24
CA LEU A 8 4.05 33.84 31.29
C LEU A 8 3.24 32.56 31.01
N LEU A 9 1.91 32.61 31.20
CA LEU A 9 1.04 31.44 31.04
C LEU A 9 0.77 31.10 29.57
N LYS A 10 0.82 32.07 28.65
CA LYS A 10 0.67 31.82 27.20
C LYS A 10 1.92 31.18 26.58
N ALA A 11 3.11 31.48 27.10
CA ALA A 11 4.35 30.88 26.61
C ALA A 11 4.52 29.42 27.09
N ILE A 12 3.97 29.08 28.26
CA ILE A 12 4.06 27.72 28.82
C ILE A 12 3.04 26.77 28.17
N VAL A 13 1.89 27.25 27.72
CA VAL A 13 0.90 26.42 27.01
C VAL A 13 1.36 26.02 25.60
N LEU A 14 2.16 26.84 24.90
CA LEU A 14 2.74 26.44 23.62
C LEU A 14 3.86 25.39 23.75
N ILE A 15 4.53 25.33 24.91
CA ILE A 15 5.60 24.34 25.16
C ILE A 15 5.02 23.01 25.70
N LEU A 16 3.84 23.04 26.32
CA LEU A 16 3.12 21.84 26.77
C LEU A 16 2.23 21.21 25.68
N LEU A 17 2.02 21.90 24.55
CA LEU A 17 1.56 21.32 23.29
C LEU A 17 2.75 20.83 22.46
N GLY A 18 3.78 20.31 23.12
CA GLY A 18 4.83 19.54 22.48
C GLY A 18 4.22 18.31 21.82
N GLY A 19 3.63 18.51 20.64
CA GLY A 19 3.65 17.49 19.62
C GLY A 19 5.09 17.04 19.58
N TYR A 20 5.30 15.75 19.86
CA TYR A 20 6.54 15.09 19.56
C TYR A 20 6.72 15.25 18.05
N ALA A 21 7.26 16.38 17.61
CA ALA A 21 8.01 16.43 16.38
C ALA A 21 9.21 15.56 16.70
N GLY A 22 9.10 14.27 16.38
CA GLY A 22 10.25 13.39 16.28
C GLY A 22 11.31 14.08 15.41
N PRO A 23 12.57 13.63 15.47
CA PRO A 23 13.56 14.11 14.52
C PRO A 23 12.95 14.04 13.11
N LEU A 24 12.95 15.18 12.41
CA LEU A 24 12.57 15.22 10.99
C LEU A 24 13.33 14.11 10.29
N ARG A 25 12.61 13.19 9.65
CA ARG A 25 13.26 12.16 8.85
C ARG A 25 14.11 12.83 7.78
N ALA A 26 15.24 12.20 7.47
CA ALA A 26 16.14 12.67 6.41
C ALA A 26 15.84 12.00 5.06
N THR A 27 15.03 10.93 5.07
CA THR A 27 14.74 10.05 3.93
C THR A 27 13.22 9.91 3.72
N PRO A 28 12.74 9.52 2.52
CA PRO A 28 11.32 9.26 2.22
C PRO A 28 10.88 7.89 2.75
N TYR A 29 9.58 7.68 3.03
CA TYR A 29 9.10 6.30 3.20
C TYR A 29 9.35 5.52 1.92
N ALA A 30 10.03 4.37 2.01
CA ALA A 30 10.33 3.51 0.88
C ALA A 30 9.40 2.30 0.90
N VAL A 31 8.70 2.08 -0.21
CA VAL A 31 7.77 0.96 -0.40
C VAL A 31 8.23 0.10 -1.56
N PHE A 32 8.20 -1.22 -1.38
CA PHE A 32 8.43 -2.19 -2.44
C PHE A 32 7.20 -3.08 -2.58
N VAL A 33 6.51 -2.94 -3.70
CA VAL A 33 5.30 -3.70 -4.04
C VAL A 33 5.68 -4.87 -4.95
N VAL A 34 5.06 -6.03 -4.71
CA VAL A 34 5.23 -7.23 -5.52
C VAL A 34 3.87 -7.66 -6.05
N HIS A 35 3.69 -7.59 -7.36
CA HIS A 35 2.50 -8.06 -8.06
C HIS A 35 2.60 -9.55 -8.34
N CYS A 36 1.58 -10.28 -7.87
CA CYS A 36 1.40 -11.70 -8.13
C CYS A 36 0.31 -11.87 -9.21
N GLU A 37 0.74 -11.96 -10.46
CA GLU A 37 -0.10 -11.96 -11.66
C GLU A 37 -0.96 -13.24 -11.78
N PRO A 38 -2.14 -13.21 -12.42
CA PRO A 38 -2.99 -14.40 -12.52
C PRO A 38 -2.31 -15.56 -13.27
N ARG A 39 -1.47 -15.23 -14.27
CA ARG A 39 -0.85 -16.20 -15.18
C ARG A 39 0.24 -17.07 -14.56
N ASN A 40 0.86 -16.62 -13.48
CA ASN A 40 1.99 -17.31 -12.85
C ASN A 40 1.65 -17.77 -11.42
N ALA A 41 0.37 -18.01 -11.13
CA ALA A 41 -0.04 -18.66 -9.89
C ALA A 41 0.29 -20.16 -9.93
N ASP A 42 1.56 -20.48 -9.73
CA ASP A 42 2.06 -21.85 -9.66
C ASP A 42 3.12 -22.03 -8.54
N GLU A 43 3.40 -23.29 -8.21
CA GLU A 43 4.31 -23.64 -7.12
C GLU A 43 5.75 -23.13 -7.36
N GLU A 44 6.20 -23.10 -8.61
CA GLU A 44 7.54 -22.61 -8.94
C GLU A 44 7.65 -21.11 -8.66
N SER A 45 6.68 -20.34 -9.15
CA SER A 45 6.58 -18.90 -8.92
C SER A 45 6.43 -18.58 -7.42
N LEU A 46 5.69 -19.39 -6.67
CA LEU A 46 5.57 -19.23 -5.21
C LEU A 46 6.89 -19.47 -4.48
N LEU A 47 7.70 -20.43 -4.94
CA LEU A 47 9.05 -20.63 -4.41
C LEU A 47 9.95 -19.42 -4.71
N GLN A 48 9.82 -18.80 -5.89
CA GLN A 48 10.56 -17.59 -6.24
C GLN A 48 10.14 -16.39 -5.38
N LEU A 49 8.84 -16.20 -5.18
CA LEU A 49 8.31 -15.20 -4.25
C LEU A 49 8.85 -15.43 -2.83
N ARG A 50 8.86 -16.68 -2.35
CA ARG A 50 9.42 -17.03 -1.03
C ARG A 50 10.88 -16.64 -0.91
N GLU A 51 11.69 -16.92 -1.93
CA GLU A 51 13.11 -16.52 -1.93
C GLU A 51 13.25 -14.99 -1.91
N MET A 52 12.45 -14.26 -2.71
CA MET A 52 12.44 -12.80 -2.67
C MET A 52 12.11 -12.26 -1.27
N VAL A 53 11.11 -12.82 -0.58
CA VAL A 53 10.75 -12.42 0.79
C VAL A 53 11.91 -12.66 1.76
N ILE A 54 12.58 -13.83 1.67
CA ILE A 54 13.76 -14.14 2.49
C ILE A 54 14.87 -13.11 2.27
N LYS A 55 15.10 -12.68 1.03
CA LYS A 55 16.10 -11.66 0.70
C LYS A 55 15.70 -10.29 1.23
N ALA A 56 14.45 -9.89 1.09
CA ALA A 56 13.95 -8.64 1.65
C ALA A 56 14.16 -8.58 3.19
N ASP A 57 13.82 -9.67 3.90
CA ASP A 57 14.02 -9.77 5.35
C ASP A 57 15.50 -9.66 5.77
N GLN A 58 16.43 -10.23 5.00
CA GLN A 58 17.88 -10.11 5.24
C GLN A 58 18.36 -8.66 5.22
N HIS A 59 17.63 -7.77 4.54
CA HIS A 59 17.91 -6.35 4.41
C HIS A 59 16.92 -5.46 5.17
N GLN A 60 16.05 -6.03 6.01
CA GLN A 60 15.02 -5.31 6.78
C GLN A 60 13.99 -4.58 5.90
N VAL A 61 13.84 -4.99 4.64
CA VAL A 61 12.84 -4.42 3.72
C VAL A 61 11.51 -5.12 3.94
N LYS A 62 10.46 -4.34 4.27
CA LYS A 62 9.09 -4.84 4.27
C LYS A 62 8.48 -4.73 2.88
N LEU A 63 7.82 -5.81 2.47
CA LEU A 63 7.18 -5.92 1.16
C LEU A 63 5.67 -5.75 1.32
N THR A 64 5.06 -5.14 0.32
CA THR A 64 3.62 -5.27 0.08
C THR A 64 3.45 -6.28 -1.04
N ILE A 65 2.87 -7.44 -0.74
CA ILE A 65 2.70 -8.54 -1.68
C ILE A 65 1.24 -8.53 -2.10
N ASP A 66 0.96 -7.99 -3.28
CA ASP A 66 -0.40 -7.87 -3.80
C ASP A 66 -0.76 -9.14 -4.57
N PHE A 67 -1.73 -9.90 -4.04
CA PHE A 67 -2.17 -11.18 -4.61
C PHE A 67 -3.40 -11.03 -5.50
N THR A 68 -3.39 -11.71 -6.64
CA THR A 68 -4.60 -12.03 -7.40
C THR A 68 -5.27 -13.29 -6.86
N PRO A 69 -6.57 -13.51 -7.14
CA PRO A 69 -7.32 -14.69 -6.70
C PRO A 69 -6.64 -16.04 -6.94
N PRO A 70 -6.05 -16.35 -8.12
CA PRO A 70 -5.43 -17.66 -8.36
C PRO A 70 -4.28 -17.97 -7.41
N TRP A 71 -3.52 -16.96 -6.98
CA TRP A 71 -2.47 -17.11 -5.98
C TRP A 71 -3.03 -17.45 -4.60
N VAL A 72 -4.11 -16.77 -4.21
CA VAL A 72 -4.78 -17.02 -2.93
C VAL A 72 -5.33 -18.44 -2.87
N GLU A 73 -6.01 -18.88 -3.93
CA GLU A 73 -6.54 -20.24 -4.04
C GLU A 73 -5.43 -21.29 -3.89
N MET A 74 -4.32 -21.11 -4.61
CA MET A 74 -3.15 -21.98 -4.48
C MET A 74 -2.64 -22.03 -3.03
N ILE A 75 -2.45 -20.87 -2.40
CA ILE A 75 -1.93 -20.78 -1.02
C ILE A 75 -2.87 -21.48 -0.02
N LEU A 76 -4.18 -21.33 -0.17
CA LEU A 76 -5.17 -21.91 0.75
C LEU A 76 -5.28 -23.44 0.64
N THR A 77 -4.93 -24.02 -0.50
CA THR A 77 -5.01 -25.47 -0.71
C THR A 77 -3.84 -26.24 -0.10
N ASP A 78 -2.71 -25.59 0.21
CA ASP A 78 -1.53 -26.21 0.80
C ASP A 78 -1.17 -25.59 2.16
N THR A 79 -1.16 -26.42 3.20
CA THR A 79 -0.82 -26.00 4.57
C THR A 79 0.59 -25.41 4.73
N LEU A 80 1.55 -25.83 3.88
CA LEU A 80 2.89 -25.26 3.86
C LEU A 80 2.88 -23.84 3.31
N PHE A 81 2.17 -23.60 2.21
CA PHE A 81 2.06 -22.29 1.57
C PHE A 81 1.30 -21.31 2.47
N PHE A 82 0.20 -21.75 3.06
CA PHE A 82 -0.53 -20.96 4.05
C PHE A 82 0.35 -20.64 5.27
N GLY A 83 1.18 -21.59 5.71
CA GLY A 83 2.17 -21.38 6.76
C GLY A 83 3.20 -20.29 6.42
N TRP A 84 3.61 -20.17 5.15
CA TRP A 84 4.48 -19.08 4.70
C TRP A 84 3.76 -17.74 4.73
N ALA A 85 2.52 -17.65 4.26
CA ALA A 85 1.74 -16.42 4.32
C ALA A 85 1.58 -15.90 5.76
N ILE A 86 1.36 -16.80 6.74
CA ILE A 86 1.34 -16.45 8.16
C ILE A 86 2.68 -15.86 8.59
N ALA A 87 3.78 -16.56 8.28
CA ALA A 87 5.11 -16.12 8.66
C ALA A 87 5.48 -14.76 8.04
N TRP A 88 5.12 -14.52 6.78
CA TRP A 88 5.35 -13.24 6.10
C TRP A 88 4.58 -12.11 6.78
N ASN A 89 3.29 -12.33 7.10
CA ASN A 89 2.49 -11.33 7.79
C ASN A 89 3.00 -11.05 9.21
N GLU A 90 3.38 -12.08 9.97
CA GLU A 90 3.97 -11.94 11.31
C GLU A 90 5.32 -11.23 11.30
N ALA A 91 6.11 -11.39 10.22
CA ALA A 91 7.35 -10.66 10.00
C ALA A 91 7.11 -9.19 9.60
N GLY A 92 5.87 -8.76 9.38
CA GLY A 92 5.49 -7.39 9.08
C GLY A 92 5.39 -7.07 7.59
N HIS A 93 5.42 -8.08 6.71
CA HIS A 93 5.01 -7.89 5.31
C HIS A 93 3.48 -7.70 5.24
N GLU A 94 3.05 -6.94 4.24
CA GLU A 94 1.64 -6.75 3.93
C GLU A 94 1.22 -7.73 2.85
N LEU A 95 0.09 -8.41 3.05
CA LEU A 95 -0.56 -9.23 2.03
C LEU A 95 -1.73 -8.41 1.49
N GLY A 96 -1.50 -7.73 0.37
CA GLY A 96 -2.44 -6.80 -0.27
C GLY A 96 -3.23 -7.45 -1.41
N ALA A 97 -3.91 -6.62 -2.17
CA ALA A 97 -4.79 -7.03 -3.26
C ALA A 97 -4.23 -6.58 -4.63
N HIS A 98 -4.14 -7.50 -5.58
CA HIS A 98 -3.86 -7.20 -6.99
C HIS A 98 -5.07 -7.59 -7.82
N HIS A 99 -5.61 -6.68 -8.63
CA HIS A 99 -6.79 -6.93 -9.45
C HIS A 99 -6.50 -6.63 -10.92
N HIS A 100 -7.02 -7.51 -11.77
CA HIS A 100 -6.93 -7.43 -13.21
C HIS A 100 -8.33 -7.23 -13.76
N PRO A 101 -8.86 -6.00 -13.80
CA PRO A 101 -10.27 -5.80 -14.09
C PRO A 101 -10.61 -6.10 -15.55
N TYR A 102 -11.89 -6.33 -15.82
CA TYR A 102 -12.36 -6.88 -17.09
C TYR A 102 -11.95 -6.04 -18.30
N TRP A 103 -12.27 -4.73 -18.31
CA TRP A 103 -12.09 -3.89 -19.50
C TRP A 103 -10.61 -3.58 -19.76
N VAL A 104 -9.83 -3.26 -18.72
CA VAL A 104 -8.36 -3.14 -18.85
C VAL A 104 -7.78 -4.44 -19.40
N SER A 105 -8.20 -5.59 -18.89
CA SER A 105 -7.63 -6.87 -19.30
C SER A 105 -7.87 -7.18 -20.76
N LYS A 106 -9.07 -6.86 -21.26
CA LYS A 106 -9.41 -6.98 -22.68
C LYS A 106 -8.59 -6.06 -23.55
N GLU A 107 -8.52 -4.78 -23.22
CA GLU A 107 -7.84 -3.79 -24.06
C GLU A 107 -6.32 -4.01 -24.08
N ARG A 108 -5.73 -4.48 -22.97
CA ARG A 108 -4.29 -4.76 -22.88
C ARG A 108 -3.90 -6.18 -23.31
N GLY A 109 -4.87 -7.08 -23.49
CA GLY A 109 -4.60 -8.50 -23.75
C GLY A 109 -3.95 -9.21 -22.56
N THR A 110 -4.19 -8.75 -21.33
CA THR A 110 -3.78 -9.43 -20.10
C THR A 110 -4.84 -10.47 -19.69
N HIS A 111 -4.66 -11.16 -18.58
CA HIS A 111 -5.67 -12.09 -18.07
C HIS A 111 -6.52 -11.39 -17.04
N TRP A 112 -7.82 -11.38 -17.27
CA TRP A 112 -8.81 -11.07 -16.25
C TRP A 112 -8.77 -12.18 -15.19
N ASP A 113 -8.90 -11.81 -13.94
CA ASP A 113 -8.90 -12.76 -12.81
C ASP A 113 -10.28 -13.36 -12.50
N GLY A 114 -11.32 -12.97 -13.26
CA GLY A 114 -12.66 -13.54 -13.19
C GLY A 114 -13.61 -12.79 -12.27
N TYR A 115 -13.18 -11.73 -11.58
CA TYR A 115 -14.05 -10.96 -10.70
C TYR A 115 -14.34 -9.58 -11.28
N THR A 116 -15.58 -9.10 -11.17
CA THR A 116 -15.95 -7.72 -11.54
C THR A 116 -17.34 -7.37 -11.03
N ASN A 117 -17.56 -6.10 -10.73
CA ASN A 117 -18.88 -5.51 -10.49
C ASN A 117 -19.55 -5.03 -11.78
N THR A 118 -18.88 -5.13 -12.93
CA THR A 118 -19.52 -4.93 -14.24
C THR A 118 -20.72 -5.89 -14.37
N PRO A 119 -21.92 -5.41 -14.72
CA PRO A 119 -23.09 -6.27 -14.90
C PRO A 119 -22.77 -7.43 -15.85
N GLN A 120 -23.17 -8.65 -15.48
CA GLN A 120 -22.81 -9.85 -16.23
C GLN A 120 -23.31 -9.78 -17.70
N GLU A 121 -24.44 -9.12 -17.95
CA GLU A 121 -24.96 -8.88 -19.31
C GLU A 121 -24.09 -7.97 -20.19
N ASP A 122 -23.18 -7.21 -19.59
CA ASP A 122 -22.24 -6.32 -20.30
C ASP A 122 -20.90 -7.02 -20.58
N LEU A 123 -20.69 -8.23 -20.04
CA LEU A 123 -19.55 -9.08 -20.38
C LEU A 123 -19.75 -9.69 -21.78
N LEU A 124 -18.67 -9.84 -22.52
CA LEU A 124 -18.71 -10.53 -23.81
C LEU A 124 -19.03 -12.02 -23.59
N ASP A 125 -19.90 -12.58 -24.44
CA ASP A 125 -20.45 -13.94 -24.28
C ASP A 125 -19.40 -15.03 -23.99
N ASP A 126 -18.23 -14.95 -24.63
CA ASP A 126 -17.15 -15.92 -24.48
C ASP A 126 -16.47 -15.88 -23.09
N ASP A 127 -16.65 -14.80 -22.32
CA ASP A 127 -16.04 -14.60 -21.00
C ASP A 127 -17.00 -14.90 -19.84
N ALA A 128 -18.28 -15.13 -20.14
CA ALA A 128 -19.27 -15.43 -19.10
C ALA A 128 -18.94 -16.75 -18.36
N GLU A 129 -18.18 -17.65 -18.98
CA GLU A 129 -17.70 -18.89 -18.36
C GLU A 129 -16.52 -18.66 -17.40
N ASP A 130 -15.78 -17.55 -17.58
CA ASP A 130 -14.64 -17.16 -16.75
C ASP A 130 -15.06 -16.24 -15.58
N TYR A 131 -16.33 -15.83 -15.51
CA TYR A 131 -16.87 -15.05 -14.39
C TYR A 131 -16.98 -15.89 -13.12
N LEU A 132 -16.26 -15.50 -12.08
CA LEU A 132 -16.15 -16.18 -10.79
C LEU A 132 -16.98 -15.52 -9.68
N GLY A 133 -17.26 -14.22 -9.78
CA GLY A 133 -18.00 -13.49 -8.77
C GLY A 133 -17.83 -11.97 -8.88
N ASP A 134 -18.40 -11.26 -7.92
CA ASP A 134 -18.29 -9.81 -7.81
C ASP A 134 -17.07 -9.40 -6.95
N MET A 135 -16.90 -8.10 -6.69
CA MET A 135 -15.76 -7.65 -5.88
C MET A 135 -15.89 -7.92 -4.37
N ASP A 136 -17.09 -8.21 -3.88
CA ASP A 136 -17.26 -8.70 -2.51
C ASP A 136 -16.74 -10.13 -2.41
N ASP A 137 -17.02 -10.99 -3.41
CA ASP A 137 -16.47 -12.34 -3.51
C ASP A 137 -14.93 -12.31 -3.66
N TYR A 138 -14.40 -11.42 -4.50
CA TYR A 138 -12.96 -11.18 -4.66
C TYR A 138 -12.30 -10.88 -3.31
N LEU A 139 -12.81 -9.86 -2.60
CA LEU A 139 -12.19 -9.43 -1.36
C LEU A 139 -12.40 -10.47 -0.25
N ALA A 140 -13.53 -11.18 -0.23
CA ALA A 140 -13.78 -12.27 0.70
C ALA A 140 -12.77 -13.42 0.53
N LEU A 141 -12.40 -13.77 -0.70
CA LEU A 141 -11.35 -14.76 -0.98
C LEU A 141 -9.99 -14.30 -0.45
N LEU A 142 -9.54 -13.10 -0.84
CA LEU A 142 -8.28 -12.52 -0.36
C LEU A 142 -8.27 -12.41 1.17
N ASN A 143 -9.43 -12.16 1.78
CA ASN A 143 -9.56 -12.03 3.22
C ASN A 143 -9.37 -13.33 4.02
N GLN A 144 -9.25 -14.47 3.36
CA GLN A 144 -8.88 -15.73 4.02
C GLN A 144 -7.39 -15.81 4.36
N LEU A 145 -6.54 -14.97 3.77
CA LEU A 145 -5.12 -14.84 4.13
C LEU A 145 -4.93 -14.12 5.48
N PRO A 146 -3.81 -14.32 6.19
CA PRO A 146 -3.51 -13.63 7.44
C PRO A 146 -3.35 -12.11 7.23
N GLY A 147 -3.67 -11.32 8.27
CA GLY A 147 -3.66 -9.86 8.22
C GLY A 147 -5.00 -9.26 7.79
N THR A 148 -5.04 -7.93 7.68
CA THR A 148 -6.20 -7.18 7.15
C THR A 148 -5.79 -6.55 5.83
N ARG A 149 -6.58 -6.74 4.78
CA ARG A 149 -6.38 -6.07 3.50
C ARG A 149 -6.83 -4.62 3.65
N THR A 150 -5.88 -3.70 3.54
CA THR A 150 -6.15 -2.26 3.61
C THR A 150 -5.70 -1.51 2.37
N SER A 151 -4.83 -2.11 1.55
CA SER A 151 -4.41 -1.55 0.27
C SER A 151 -4.44 -2.57 -0.87
N GLY A 152 -4.43 -2.06 -2.10
CA GLY A 152 -4.22 -2.87 -3.29
C GLY A 152 -3.91 -2.07 -4.55
N THR A 153 -3.41 -2.79 -5.55
CA THR A 153 -3.20 -2.31 -6.91
C THR A 153 -4.26 -2.91 -7.83
N LEU A 154 -5.31 -2.15 -8.16
CA LEU A 154 -6.49 -2.74 -8.78
C LEU A 154 -6.64 -2.53 -10.29
N GLY A 155 -5.69 -1.84 -10.94
CA GLY A 155 -5.70 -1.72 -12.40
C GLY A 155 -6.90 -0.96 -12.99
N LEU A 156 -7.61 -0.12 -12.22
CA LEU A 156 -8.85 0.56 -12.64
C LEU A 156 -8.58 1.67 -13.66
N GLY A 157 -8.40 1.27 -14.93
CA GLY A 157 -7.97 2.14 -16.03
C GLY A 157 -9.08 2.59 -16.98
N TYR A 158 -10.26 1.96 -16.92
CA TYR A 158 -11.44 2.30 -17.72
C TYR A 158 -12.64 2.57 -16.82
N ALA A 159 -13.58 3.39 -17.31
CA ALA A 159 -14.78 3.76 -16.54
C ALA A 159 -15.62 2.56 -16.08
N GLY A 160 -15.64 1.46 -16.86
CA GLY A 160 -16.33 0.24 -16.45
C GLY A 160 -15.62 -0.50 -15.31
N ASP A 161 -14.31 -0.33 -15.17
CA ASP A 161 -13.53 -0.95 -14.12
C ASP A 161 -13.62 -0.15 -12.81
N GLU A 162 -13.97 1.14 -12.82
CA GLU A 162 -14.10 1.95 -11.59
C GLU A 162 -15.12 1.36 -10.58
N LEU A 163 -16.09 0.57 -11.09
CA LEU A 163 -17.04 -0.19 -10.29
C LEU A 163 -16.36 -1.28 -9.45
N ASP A 164 -15.17 -1.73 -9.83
CA ASP A 164 -14.47 -2.84 -9.20
C ASP A 164 -13.73 -2.42 -7.91
N TRP A 165 -13.90 -1.19 -7.40
CA TRP A 165 -13.28 -0.80 -6.13
C TRP A 165 -13.96 -1.50 -4.93
N PRO A 166 -13.25 -2.33 -4.14
CA PRO A 166 -13.79 -2.94 -2.93
C PRO A 166 -13.88 -1.92 -1.81
N GLN A 167 -15.08 -1.77 -1.24
CA GLN A 167 -15.43 -0.74 -0.27
C GLN A 167 -14.59 -0.72 1.01
N ASP A 168 -14.04 -1.88 1.38
CA ASP A 168 -13.25 -2.04 2.60
C ASP A 168 -11.76 -1.69 2.42
N LEU A 169 -11.29 -1.49 1.18
CA LEU A 169 -9.93 -1.02 0.93
C LEU A 169 -9.81 0.48 1.19
N LEU A 170 -8.82 0.85 1.99
CA LEU A 170 -8.57 2.24 2.41
C LEU A 170 -7.61 2.97 1.47
N TYR A 171 -6.69 2.23 0.86
CA TYR A 171 -5.58 2.79 0.11
C TYR A 171 -5.45 2.14 -1.27
N SER A 172 -5.22 2.98 -2.27
CA SER A 172 -4.88 2.56 -3.62
C SER A 172 -3.38 2.72 -3.86
N ALA A 173 -2.78 1.76 -4.54
CA ALA A 173 -1.46 1.88 -5.13
C ALA A 173 -1.60 1.82 -6.66
N LYS A 174 -0.93 2.73 -7.38
CA LYS A 174 -1.04 2.85 -8.84
C LYS A 174 0.29 3.28 -9.46
N GLY A 175 0.44 2.99 -10.74
CA GLY A 175 1.50 3.56 -11.57
C GLY A 175 2.41 2.49 -12.13
N HIS A 176 3.13 2.84 -13.17
CA HIS A 176 4.11 2.00 -13.86
C HIS A 176 5.30 2.85 -14.35
N ALA A 177 5.09 4.13 -14.64
CA ALA A 177 6.10 5.00 -15.21
C ALA A 177 7.16 5.41 -14.18
N TYR A 178 8.36 5.74 -14.65
CA TYR A 178 9.47 6.13 -13.76
C TYR A 178 9.18 7.42 -13.00
N ASP A 179 8.48 8.38 -13.61
CA ASP A 179 8.11 9.65 -12.98
C ASP A 179 7.02 9.52 -11.89
N GLU A 180 6.45 8.32 -11.73
CA GLU A 180 5.48 7.99 -10.67
C GLU A 180 6.14 7.40 -9.42
N ILE A 181 7.47 7.21 -9.42
CA ILE A 181 8.22 6.54 -8.33
C ILE A 181 8.30 7.35 -7.03
N VAL A 182 8.12 8.67 -7.09
CA VAL A 182 8.10 9.56 -5.92
C VAL A 182 6.85 10.42 -5.98
N GLY A 183 6.10 10.44 -4.87
CA GLY A 183 4.92 11.29 -4.77
C GLY A 183 4.38 11.40 -3.35
N GLN A 184 3.46 12.33 -3.18
CA GLN A 184 2.64 12.41 -1.98
C GLN A 184 1.29 11.73 -2.24
N PRO A 185 0.66 11.12 -1.23
CA PRO A 185 -0.68 10.58 -1.38
C PRO A 185 -1.68 11.65 -1.83
N GLU A 186 -2.59 11.26 -2.72
CA GLU A 186 -3.69 12.09 -3.17
C GLU A 186 -5.04 11.41 -2.91
N LEU A 187 -6.10 12.20 -2.78
CA LEU A 187 -7.45 11.67 -2.67
C LEU A 187 -8.03 11.51 -4.08
N VAL A 188 -8.45 10.30 -4.41
CA VAL A 188 -9.11 9.94 -5.67
C VAL A 188 -10.52 9.42 -5.40
N ASP A 189 -11.37 9.43 -6.42
CA ASP A 189 -12.73 8.92 -6.36
C ASP A 189 -12.84 7.70 -7.28
N TYR A 190 -13.32 6.58 -6.75
CA TYR A 190 -13.72 5.41 -7.53
C TYR A 190 -15.22 5.19 -7.31
N ASP A 191 -16.04 5.47 -8.33
CA ASP A 191 -17.51 5.36 -8.28
C ASP A 191 -18.17 6.02 -7.04
N GLY A 192 -17.72 7.23 -6.67
CA GLY A 192 -18.26 7.95 -5.50
C GLY A 192 -17.61 7.59 -4.16
N HIS A 193 -16.52 6.81 -4.18
CA HIS A 193 -15.75 6.42 -3.01
C HIS A 193 -14.41 7.13 -2.96
N GLU A 194 -14.24 8.00 -1.97
CA GLU A 194 -12.98 8.71 -1.72
C GLU A 194 -11.93 7.76 -1.12
N VAL A 195 -10.81 7.61 -1.82
CA VAL A 195 -9.70 6.70 -1.49
C VAL A 195 -8.39 7.45 -1.54
N TRP A 196 -7.51 7.20 -0.59
CA TRP A 196 -6.15 7.73 -0.66
C TRP A 196 -5.30 6.85 -1.58
N GLN A 197 -4.73 7.46 -2.61
CA GLN A 197 -3.87 6.78 -3.58
C GLN A 197 -2.41 7.23 -3.39
N MET A 198 -1.48 6.28 -3.38
CA MET A 198 -0.07 6.53 -3.64
C MET A 198 0.33 6.02 -5.02
N ASN A 199 1.40 6.60 -5.56
CA ASN A 199 1.98 6.19 -6.82
C ASN A 199 3.20 5.28 -6.60
N HIS A 200 3.53 4.44 -7.58
CA HIS A 200 4.76 3.68 -7.67
C HIS A 200 5.23 3.53 -9.12
N GLY A 201 6.55 3.43 -9.32
CA GLY A 201 7.14 3.15 -10.63
C GLY A 201 7.51 1.66 -10.80
N LEU A 202 7.40 1.12 -12.01
CA LEU A 202 7.89 -0.24 -12.29
C LEU A 202 9.42 -0.24 -12.20
N PHE A 203 9.97 -1.12 -11.35
CA PHE A 203 11.40 -1.24 -11.06
C PHE A 203 12.26 -1.39 -12.33
N TRP A 204 11.70 -2.01 -13.36
CA TRP A 204 12.38 -2.30 -14.62
C TRP A 204 12.33 -1.17 -15.66
N ASN A 205 11.58 -0.10 -15.40
CA ASN A 205 11.42 1.01 -16.34
C ASN A 205 12.56 2.03 -16.31
N ALA A 206 13.52 1.89 -15.39
CA ALA A 206 14.70 2.73 -15.32
C ALA A 206 15.93 1.94 -14.83
N PRO A 207 17.16 2.35 -15.21
CA PRO A 207 18.37 1.79 -14.64
C PRO A 207 18.43 2.01 -13.11
N PRO A 208 19.03 1.08 -12.32
CA PRO A 208 19.11 1.20 -10.87
C PRO A 208 19.64 2.55 -10.36
N SER A 209 20.68 3.09 -11.01
CA SER A 209 21.24 4.40 -10.64
C SER A 209 20.25 5.58 -10.74
N LEU A 210 19.24 5.52 -11.62
CA LEU A 210 18.18 6.53 -11.69
C LEU A 210 17.12 6.34 -10.59
N ILE A 211 16.85 5.09 -10.22
CA ILE A 211 15.93 4.74 -9.14
C ILE A 211 16.53 5.18 -7.79
N GLU A 212 17.81 4.85 -7.55
CA GLU A 212 18.58 5.30 -6.37
C GLU A 212 18.65 6.83 -6.30
N ALA A 213 18.88 7.51 -7.43
CA ALA A 213 18.88 8.97 -7.47
C ALA A 213 17.51 9.58 -7.13
N ALA A 214 16.40 8.92 -7.52
CA ALA A 214 15.06 9.36 -7.16
C ALA A 214 14.80 9.19 -5.66
N TYR A 215 15.25 8.09 -5.05
CA TYR A 215 15.20 7.90 -3.59
C TYR A 215 15.92 9.03 -2.84
N HIS A 216 17.15 9.35 -3.24
CA HIS A 216 17.92 10.43 -2.61
C HIS A 216 17.36 11.83 -2.89
N GLY A 217 16.61 12.00 -3.97
CA GLY A 217 15.98 13.26 -4.35
C GLY A 217 14.64 13.52 -3.66
N ALA A 218 14.01 12.49 -3.09
CA ALA A 218 12.72 12.59 -2.43
C ALA A 218 12.82 13.28 -1.06
N GLY A 219 11.79 14.05 -0.74
CA GLY A 219 11.63 14.70 0.55
C GLY A 219 11.19 13.74 1.65
N PRO A 220 11.28 14.18 2.93
CA PRO A 220 10.93 13.32 4.07
C PRO A 220 9.43 13.06 4.23
N ASP A 221 8.59 13.86 3.57
CA ASP A 221 7.13 13.69 3.54
C ASP A 221 6.67 12.93 2.28
N ASP A 222 7.60 12.57 1.38
CA ASP A 222 7.29 11.82 0.16
C ASP A 222 7.28 10.32 0.43
N ILE A 223 6.51 9.61 -0.39
CA ILE A 223 6.62 8.17 -0.57
C ILE A 223 7.45 7.94 -1.82
N PHE A 224 8.56 7.22 -1.64
CA PHE A 224 9.30 6.57 -2.73
C PHE A 224 8.78 5.14 -2.85
N ALA A 225 8.24 4.75 -4.00
CA ALA A 225 7.67 3.42 -4.17
C ALA A 225 8.02 2.81 -5.52
N VAL A 226 8.48 1.56 -5.48
CA VAL A 226 8.69 0.73 -6.67
C VAL A 226 7.77 -0.48 -6.64
N VAL A 227 7.43 -0.98 -7.83
CA VAL A 227 6.72 -2.24 -8.01
C VAL A 227 7.51 -3.17 -8.93
N THR A 228 7.40 -4.47 -8.70
CA THR A 228 7.85 -5.53 -9.62
C THR A 228 6.79 -6.62 -9.69
N HIS A 229 6.85 -7.47 -10.71
CA HIS A 229 6.11 -8.73 -10.73
C HIS A 229 7.01 -9.87 -10.27
N VAL A 230 6.43 -10.93 -9.73
CA VAL A 230 7.17 -12.19 -9.46
C VAL A 230 7.82 -12.72 -10.73
N SER A 231 7.11 -12.63 -11.87
CA SER A 231 7.60 -13.06 -13.18
C SER A 231 8.85 -12.32 -13.65
N ASN A 232 9.07 -11.08 -13.21
CA ASN A 232 10.31 -10.38 -13.52
C ASN A 232 11.47 -10.86 -12.66
N TYR A 233 11.21 -11.23 -11.40
CA TYR A 233 12.24 -11.73 -10.49
C TYR A 233 12.76 -13.11 -10.89
N GLU A 234 11.86 -13.99 -11.34
CA GLU A 234 12.22 -15.35 -11.76
C GLU A 234 12.78 -15.45 -13.19
N GLU A 235 12.72 -14.36 -13.97
CA GLU A 235 13.13 -14.35 -15.37
C GLU A 235 14.57 -14.83 -15.56
N SER A 236 15.49 -14.41 -14.68
CA SER A 236 16.88 -14.86 -14.69
C SER A 236 17.58 -14.62 -13.34
N ALA A 237 18.76 -15.23 -13.17
CA ALA A 237 19.60 -14.98 -12.00
C ALA A 237 20.05 -13.51 -11.91
N GLU A 238 20.24 -12.85 -13.06
CA GLU A 238 20.56 -11.42 -13.13
C GLU A 238 19.37 -10.55 -12.68
N SER A 239 18.14 -10.92 -13.05
CA SER A 239 16.94 -10.21 -12.58
C SER A 239 16.77 -10.37 -11.06
N ALA A 240 16.91 -11.58 -10.54
CA ALA A 240 16.88 -11.82 -9.09
C ALA A 240 17.97 -11.00 -8.37
N GLN A 241 19.21 -11.02 -8.89
CA GLN A 241 20.32 -10.25 -8.33
C GLN A 241 20.06 -8.74 -8.35
N ALA A 242 19.42 -8.20 -9.39
CA ALA A 242 19.12 -6.77 -9.45
C ALA A 242 18.15 -6.32 -8.34
N VAL A 243 17.16 -7.16 -8.01
CA VAL A 243 16.24 -6.90 -6.88
C VAL A 243 16.98 -7.03 -5.54
N GLU A 244 17.84 -8.03 -5.38
CA GLU A 244 18.66 -8.21 -4.16
C GLU A 244 19.65 -7.05 -3.95
N ASP A 245 20.29 -6.57 -5.02
CA ASP A 245 21.19 -5.41 -4.99
C ASP A 245 20.41 -4.15 -4.56
N PHE A 246 19.15 -4.03 -4.99
CA PHE A 246 18.30 -2.91 -4.57
C PHE A 246 17.86 -3.01 -3.10
N PHE A 247 17.54 -4.21 -2.61
CA PHE A 247 17.32 -4.41 -1.16
C PHE A 247 18.57 -4.08 -0.35
N THR A 248 19.76 -4.45 -0.85
CA THR A 248 21.03 -4.08 -0.25
C THR A 248 21.22 -2.57 -0.19
N PHE A 249 20.90 -1.86 -1.27
CA PHE A 249 20.90 -0.40 -1.30
C PHE A 249 19.98 0.19 -0.22
N LEU A 250 18.69 -0.20 -0.20
CA LEU A 250 17.73 0.30 0.78
C LEU A 250 18.16 0.02 2.23
N GLY A 251 18.64 -1.19 2.52
CA GLY A 251 19.12 -1.56 3.85
C GLY A 251 20.41 -0.82 4.28
N ASN A 252 21.22 -0.35 3.33
CA ASN A 252 22.38 0.50 3.64
C ASN A 252 21.96 1.95 3.94
N GLU A 253 20.93 2.45 3.25
CA GLU A 253 20.37 3.80 3.45
C GLU A 253 19.56 3.90 4.76
N ASP A 254 18.86 2.83 5.13
CA ASP A 254 18.13 2.72 6.40
C ASP A 254 18.40 1.38 7.11
N PRO A 255 19.51 1.26 7.86
CA PRO A 255 19.87 0.02 8.55
C PRO A 255 18.92 -0.40 9.68
N SER A 256 18.08 0.49 10.22
CA SER A 256 17.04 0.11 11.18
C SER A 256 15.76 -0.37 10.50
N GLY A 257 15.58 -0.05 9.22
CA GLY A 257 14.38 -0.39 8.45
C GLY A 257 13.16 0.44 8.86
N ASP A 258 13.33 1.52 9.63
CA ASP A 258 12.21 2.32 10.16
C ASP A 258 11.39 3.00 9.06
N SER A 259 12.00 3.17 7.89
CA SER A 259 11.46 3.80 6.68
C SER A 259 11.14 2.81 5.57
N LEU A 260 11.56 1.55 5.69
CA LEU A 260 11.41 0.52 4.68
C LEU A 260 10.12 -0.26 4.96
N VAL A 261 9.01 0.33 4.54
CA VAL A 261 7.67 0.01 5.06
C VAL A 261 6.74 -0.50 3.97
N THR A 262 5.60 -1.06 4.37
CA THR A 262 4.53 -1.46 3.44
C THR A 262 3.69 -0.25 2.99
N VAL A 263 2.84 -0.44 1.97
CA VAL A 263 1.90 0.58 1.47
C VAL A 263 1.07 1.15 2.63
N THR A 264 0.39 0.30 3.40
CA THR A 264 -0.46 0.74 4.49
C THR A 264 0.29 1.52 5.57
N GLN A 265 1.53 1.13 5.85
CA GLN A 265 2.38 1.82 6.83
C GLN A 265 2.81 3.20 6.32
N ALA A 266 3.24 3.30 5.05
CA ALA A 266 3.61 4.57 4.43
C ALA A 266 2.40 5.53 4.37
N MET A 267 1.24 5.03 3.95
CA MET A 267 0.00 5.82 3.84
C MET A 267 -0.44 6.35 5.19
N ARG A 268 -0.48 5.51 6.24
CA ARG A 268 -0.84 5.96 7.60
C ARG A 268 0.11 7.03 8.14
N ALA A 269 1.38 6.99 7.76
CA ALA A 269 2.37 7.93 8.26
C ALA A 269 2.36 9.28 7.52
N THR A 270 1.91 9.30 6.26
CA THR A 270 1.97 10.47 5.38
C THR A 270 0.64 11.17 5.22
N ILE A 271 -0.47 10.44 5.30
CA ILE A 271 -1.81 11.02 5.25
C ILE A 271 -2.05 11.78 6.55
N PRO A 272 -2.53 13.04 6.48
CA PRO A 272 -2.94 13.76 7.67
C PRO A 272 -4.03 12.95 8.36
N GLU A 273 -3.76 12.45 9.58
CA GLU A 273 -4.83 11.93 10.44
C GLU A 273 -5.97 12.95 10.40
N PRO A 274 -7.22 12.53 10.06
CA PRO A 274 -8.34 13.44 10.24
C PRO A 274 -8.25 13.94 11.68
N ALA A 275 -8.45 15.25 11.89
CA ALA A 275 -8.41 15.87 13.21
C ALA A 275 -9.60 15.40 14.08
N THR A 276 -9.89 14.11 14.12
CA THR A 276 -10.95 13.46 14.86
C THR A 276 -10.45 13.15 16.26
N GLY A 277 -10.66 14.11 17.17
CA GLY A 277 -10.84 13.80 18.58
C GLY A 277 -10.30 14.84 19.56
N ALA A 278 -9.08 15.35 19.36
CA ALA A 278 -8.45 16.20 20.37
C ALA A 278 -9.00 17.64 20.41
N LEU A 279 -9.32 18.23 19.25
CA LEU A 279 -9.84 19.60 19.19
C LEU A 279 -11.32 19.71 19.58
N LEU A 280 -12.14 18.69 19.31
CA LEU A 280 -13.58 18.73 19.62
C LEU A 280 -13.84 18.60 21.13
N VAL A 281 -13.03 17.81 21.84
CA VAL A 281 -13.13 17.68 23.31
C VAL A 281 -12.72 18.97 24.01
N LEU A 282 -11.71 19.70 23.52
CA LEU A 282 -11.31 21.00 24.08
C LEU A 282 -12.34 22.10 23.82
N ALA A 283 -12.98 22.13 22.65
CA ALA A 283 -14.03 23.09 22.34
C ALA A 283 -15.31 22.87 23.18
N CYS A 284 -15.73 21.62 23.38
CA CYS A 284 -16.89 21.29 24.22
C CYS A 284 -16.63 21.53 25.71
N SER A 285 -15.40 21.31 26.18
CA SER A 285 -15.02 21.54 27.59
C SER A 285 -14.95 23.03 27.96
N MET A 286 -14.52 23.89 27.04
CA MET A 286 -14.45 25.34 27.30
C MET A 286 -15.82 26.02 27.23
N LEU A 287 -16.75 25.53 26.40
CA LEU A 287 -18.13 26.03 26.36
C LEU A 287 -18.96 25.61 27.60
N ALA A 288 -18.65 24.45 28.21
CA ALA A 288 -19.30 24.03 29.45
C ALA A 288 -18.83 24.82 30.69
N ALA A 289 -17.61 25.36 30.68
CA ALA A 289 -17.03 26.13 31.79
C ALA A 289 -17.43 27.62 31.80
N MET A 290 -18.11 28.12 30.76
CA MET A 290 -18.49 29.54 30.62
C MET A 290 -19.98 29.84 30.87
N ARG A 291 -20.77 28.90 31.41
CA ARG A 291 -22.14 29.25 31.85
C ARG A 291 -22.07 30.23 33.04
N PRO A 292 -22.61 31.46 32.92
CA PRO A 292 -22.75 32.34 34.06
C PRO A 292 -23.76 31.70 35.03
N ARG A 293 -23.37 31.55 36.30
CA ARG A 293 -24.35 31.33 37.37
C ARG A 293 -25.21 32.60 37.46
N MET A 294 -26.43 32.54 36.93
CA MET A 294 -27.45 33.51 37.28
C MET A 294 -27.92 33.21 38.71
N TYR A 295 -27.73 34.19 39.59
CA TYR A 295 -28.51 34.36 40.81
C TYR A 295 -29.73 35.21 40.50
#